data_AF-A0A9D8QWE0-F1
#
_entry.id   AF-A0A9D8QWE0-F1
#
_cell.length_a   1.000
_cell.length_b   1.000
_cell.length_c   1.000
_cell.angle_alpha   90.00
_cell.angle_beta   90.00
_cell.angle_gamma   90.00
#
_symmetry.space_group_name_H-M   'P 1'
#
loop_
_entity.id
_entity.type
_entity.pdbx_description
1 polymer ?
#
loop_
_entity_poly.entity_id
_entity_poly.type
_entity_poly.pdbx_seq_one_letter_code
_entity_poly.pdbx_strand_id
1 'polypeptide(L)'
;MDIKNKQIVILGLGGSGEAAARLALQQGGKVFVFDESCSETVLNRAQKLMDLGANVECGCQTTPQIKADLVVISPGVLPQGILGRYAVGCGAEVLSELEFGWSFMSDLPLIAITGTNGKTTTTELCSAILNGNGLTTCSSGNIGYPVSSLVAQA
;
A
#
# COMPACT_ATOMS: atom_id res chain seq x y z
N MET A 1 3.40 -7.99 -12.13
CA MET A 1 3.94 -8.87 -11.07
C MET A 1 3.00 -10.07 -10.86
N ASP A 2 3.49 -11.27 -10.53
CA ASP A 2 2.64 -12.42 -10.18
C ASP A 2 2.76 -12.78 -8.69
N ILE A 3 1.65 -12.64 -7.97
CA ILE A 3 1.55 -12.89 -6.52
C ILE A 3 0.48 -13.94 -6.17
N LYS A 4 -0.08 -14.62 -7.17
CA LYS A 4 -1.17 -15.58 -6.94
C LYS A 4 -0.71 -16.70 -6.02
N ASN A 5 -1.51 -17.01 -5.00
CA ASN A 5 -1.26 -17.98 -3.93
C ASN A 5 -0.04 -17.72 -3.03
N LYS A 6 0.70 -16.62 -3.22
CA LYS A 6 1.84 -16.22 -2.38
C LYS A 6 1.36 -15.57 -1.08
N GLN A 7 2.14 -15.70 -0.02
CA GLN A 7 1.90 -15.06 1.27
C GLN A 7 2.37 -13.60 1.22
N ILE A 8 1.41 -12.69 1.23
CA ILE A 8 1.67 -11.25 1.15
C ILE A 8 1.40 -10.65 2.52
N VAL A 9 2.44 -10.08 3.12
CA VAL A 9 2.35 -9.43 4.42
C VAL A 9 2.30 -7.92 4.21
N ILE A 10 1.22 -7.30 4.66
CA ILE A 10 1.02 -5.85 4.65
C ILE A 10 1.29 -5.32 6.06
N LEU A 11 2.19 -4.35 6.15
CA LEU A 11 2.57 -3.70 7.42
C LEU A 11 1.99 -2.29 7.47
N GLY A 12 1.11 -2.07 8.45
CA GLY A 12 0.32 -0.86 8.63
C GLY A 12 -1.00 -0.90 7.85
N LEU A 13 -2.06 -0.42 8.49
CA LEU A 13 -3.46 -0.39 8.04
C LEU A 13 -4.03 1.04 8.03
N GLY A 14 -3.19 1.97 7.57
CA GLY A 14 -3.64 3.27 7.07
C GLY A 14 -4.34 3.15 5.71
N GLY A 15 -4.61 4.29 5.06
CA GLY A 15 -5.24 4.29 3.72
C GLY A 15 -4.42 3.52 2.67
N SER A 16 -3.10 3.70 2.65
CA SER A 16 -2.18 2.94 1.78
C SER A 16 -2.20 1.44 2.08
N GLY A 17 -2.13 1.06 3.36
CA GLY A 17 -2.16 -0.35 3.77
C GLY A 17 -3.45 -1.06 3.38
N GLU A 18 -4.61 -0.40 3.57
CA GLU A 18 -5.90 -0.94 3.12
C GLU A 18 -5.93 -1.12 1.60
N ALA A 19 -5.44 -0.14 0.84
CA ALA A 19 -5.40 -0.23 -0.62
C ALA A 19 -4.49 -1.37 -1.10
N ALA A 20 -3.30 -1.52 -0.51
CA ALA A 20 -2.37 -2.61 -0.82
C ALA A 20 -2.97 -3.98 -0.50
N ALA A 21 -3.62 -4.13 0.65
CA ALA A 21 -4.27 -5.38 1.05
C ALA A 21 -5.40 -5.78 0.08
N ARG A 22 -6.24 -4.82 -0.33
CA ARG A 22 -7.31 -5.05 -1.33
C ARG A 22 -6.73 -5.48 -2.68
N LEU A 23 -5.71 -4.78 -3.17
CA LEU A 23 -5.05 -5.15 -4.41
C LEU A 23 -4.43 -6.55 -4.31
N ALA A 24 -3.76 -6.87 -3.21
CA ALA A 24 -3.16 -8.19 -3.02
C ALA A 24 -4.21 -9.32 -3.02
N LEU A 25 -5.37 -9.11 -2.37
CA LEU A 25 -6.50 -10.04 -2.40
C LEU A 25 -7.05 -10.21 -3.83
N GLN A 26 -7.27 -9.11 -4.55
CA GLN A 26 -7.79 -9.12 -5.93
C GLN A 26 -6.88 -9.89 -6.89
N GLN A 27 -5.56 -9.80 -6.70
CA GLN A 27 -4.55 -10.52 -7.49
C GLN A 27 -4.33 -11.98 -7.00
N GLY A 28 -5.14 -12.45 -6.05
CA GLY A 28 -5.14 -13.83 -5.57
C GLY A 28 -4.03 -14.17 -4.57
N GLY A 29 -3.45 -13.17 -3.91
CA GLY A 29 -2.50 -13.36 -2.81
C GLY A 29 -3.18 -13.83 -1.52
N LYS A 30 -2.45 -14.54 -0.67
CA LYS A 30 -2.85 -14.88 0.71
C LYS A 30 -2.40 -13.74 1.61
N VAL A 31 -3.35 -12.89 2.00
CA VAL A 31 -3.05 -11.61 2.64
C VAL A 31 -3.07 -11.71 4.16
N PHE A 32 -2.00 -11.20 4.77
CA PHE A 32 -1.86 -11.00 6.21
C PHE A 32 -1.56 -9.54 6.46
N VAL A 33 -2.30 -8.89 7.35
CA VAL A 33 -2.15 -7.47 7.64
C VAL A 33 -1.89 -7.27 9.12
N PHE A 34 -0.88 -6.46 9.45
CA PHE A 34 -0.52 -6.14 10.82
C PHE A 34 -0.53 -4.63 11.03
N ASP A 35 -1.13 -4.16 12.13
CA ASP A 35 -1.04 -2.77 12.58
C ASP A 35 -0.74 -2.72 14.09
N GLU A 36 0.05 -1.74 14.52
CA GLU A 36 0.39 -1.54 15.94
C GLU A 36 -0.72 -0.79 16.70
N SER A 37 -1.67 -0.18 15.99
CA SER A 37 -2.81 0.58 16.52
C SER A 37 -4.07 -0.28 16.63
N CYS A 38 -4.89 0.04 17.63
CA CYS A 38 -6.28 -0.42 17.78
C CYS A 38 -7.27 0.75 17.71
N SER A 39 -6.92 1.84 17.01
CA SER A 39 -7.86 2.94 16.83
C SER A 39 -9.12 2.48 16.09
N GLU A 40 -10.26 3.12 16.36
CA GLU A 40 -11.54 2.77 15.74
C GLU A 40 -11.45 2.76 14.20
N THR A 41 -10.73 3.71 13.62
CA THR A 41 -10.48 3.77 12.17
C THR A 41 -9.75 2.54 11.65
N VAL A 42 -8.73 2.06 12.37
CA VAL A 42 -7.95 0.87 12.01
C VAL A 42 -8.81 -0.39 12.14
N LEU A 43 -9.56 -0.52 13.25
CA LEU A 43 -10.47 -1.65 13.46
C LEU A 43 -11.57 -1.73 12.40
N ASN A 44 -12.14 -0.59 11.99
CA ASN A 44 -13.13 -0.53 10.92
C ASN A 44 -12.57 -0.99 9.57
N ARG A 45 -11.31 -0.66 9.26
CA ARG A 45 -10.62 -1.15 8.05
C ARG A 45 -10.31 -2.64 8.16
N ALA A 46 -9.88 -3.09 9.34
CA ALA A 46 -9.57 -4.49 9.61
C ALA A 46 -10.79 -5.36 9.34
N GLN A 47 -11.96 -4.97 9.86
CA GLN A 47 -13.19 -5.72 9.64
C GLN A 47 -13.51 -5.86 8.14
N LYS A 48 -13.46 -4.76 7.39
CA LYS A 48 -13.72 -4.78 5.94
C LYS A 48 -12.77 -5.69 5.17
N LEU A 49 -11.52 -5.81 5.61
CA LEU A 49 -10.54 -6.68 4.96
C LEU A 49 -10.71 -8.15 5.36
N MET A 50 -11.08 -8.41 6.62
CA MET A 50 -11.42 -9.75 7.08
C MET A 50 -12.64 -10.29 6.33
N ASP A 51 -13.66 -9.45 6.08
CA ASP A 51 -14.83 -9.80 5.27
C ASP A 51 -14.47 -10.17 3.82
N LEU A 52 -13.32 -9.67 3.33
CA LEU A 52 -12.77 -9.99 2.01
C LEU A 52 -11.77 -11.15 2.01
N GLY A 53 -11.52 -11.77 3.17
CA GLY A 53 -10.67 -12.95 3.32
C GLY A 53 -9.21 -12.68 3.71
N ALA A 54 -8.86 -11.46 4.12
CA ALA A 54 -7.55 -11.20 4.72
C ALA A 54 -7.49 -11.67 6.18
N ASN A 55 -6.30 -12.07 6.64
CA ASN A 55 -6.01 -12.27 8.05
C ASN A 55 -5.48 -10.96 8.61
N VAL A 56 -6.13 -10.37 9.61
CA VAL A 56 -5.75 -9.05 10.14
C VAL A 56 -5.49 -9.12 11.63
N GLU A 57 -4.37 -8.58 12.07
CA GLU A 57 -3.99 -8.41 13.47
C GLU A 57 -3.74 -6.92 13.76
N CYS A 58 -4.46 -6.37 14.74
CA CYS A 58 -4.33 -4.99 15.19
C CYS A 58 -3.82 -4.94 16.63
N GLY A 59 -3.13 -3.86 16.99
CA GLY A 59 -2.56 -3.70 18.33
C GLY A 59 -1.34 -4.59 18.58
N CYS A 60 -0.59 -4.92 17.54
CA CYS A 60 0.55 -5.82 17.62
C CYS A 60 1.57 -5.30 18.66
N GLN A 61 1.81 -6.07 19.72
CA GLN A 61 2.82 -5.76 20.74
C GLN A 61 4.12 -6.55 20.55
N THR A 62 4.10 -7.53 19.64
CA THR A 62 5.26 -8.38 19.35
C THR A 62 5.44 -8.54 17.84
N THR A 63 6.65 -8.89 17.43
CA THR A 63 7.00 -9.05 16.01
C THR A 63 6.23 -10.23 15.42
N PRO A 64 5.53 -10.05 14.28
CA PRO A 64 4.84 -11.13 13.59
C PRO A 64 5.77 -12.31 13.31
N GLN A 65 5.26 -13.54 13.49
CA GLN A 65 5.99 -14.79 13.28
C GLN A 65 5.51 -15.52 12.01
N ILE A 66 5.31 -14.76 10.94
CA ILE A 66 4.84 -15.30 9.66
C ILE A 66 5.94 -15.24 8.61
N LYS A 67 6.04 -16.29 7.80
CA LYS A 67 6.92 -16.30 6.63
C LYS A 67 6.21 -15.62 5.47
N ALA A 68 6.78 -14.51 4.99
CA ALA A 68 6.30 -13.81 3.81
C ALA A 68 7.00 -14.32 2.54
N ASP A 69 6.27 -14.34 1.42
CA ASP A 69 6.88 -14.37 0.09
C ASP A 69 7.15 -12.94 -0.41
N LEU A 70 6.33 -11.97 0.04
CA LEU A 70 6.47 -10.54 -0.22
C LEU A 70 5.94 -9.73 0.96
N VAL A 71 6.63 -8.66 1.32
CA VAL A 71 6.20 -7.67 2.31
C VAL A 71 5.89 -6.34 1.62
N VAL A 72 4.76 -5.74 1.95
CA VAL A 72 4.42 -4.37 1.55
C VAL A 72 4.36 -3.50 2.80
N ILE A 73 5.20 -2.47 2.86
CA ILE A 73 5.27 -1.56 3.99
C ILE A 73 4.55 -0.24 3.67
N SER A 74 3.59 0.12 4.53
CA SER A 74 2.91 1.41 4.45
C SER A 74 3.86 2.53 4.88
N PRO A 75 3.80 3.72 4.25
CA PRO A 75 4.71 4.85 4.56
C PRO A 75 4.70 5.30 6.03
N GLY A 76 3.59 5.07 6.74
CA GLY A 76 3.45 5.44 8.16
C GLY A 76 4.10 4.47 9.16
N VAL A 77 4.61 3.32 8.70
CA VAL A 77 5.26 2.35 9.58
C VAL A 77 6.65 2.85 9.95
N LEU A 78 6.92 2.94 11.26
CA LEU A 78 8.23 3.35 11.76
C LEU A 78 9.27 2.25 11.51
N PRO A 79 10.42 2.55 10.86
CA PRO A 79 11.47 1.56 10.61
C PRO A 79 11.99 0.87 11.88
N GLN A 80 12.07 1.62 12.98
CA GLN A 80 12.48 1.13 14.29
C GLN A 80 11.35 0.48 15.10
N GLY A 81 10.11 0.50 14.59
CA GLY A 81 8.93 -0.10 15.22
C GLY A 81 8.96 -1.63 15.19
N ILE A 82 7.92 -2.26 15.75
CA ILE A 82 7.80 -3.72 15.76
C ILE A 82 7.67 -4.23 14.33
N LEU A 83 6.82 -3.60 13.53
CA LEU A 83 6.60 -3.97 12.14
C LEU A 83 7.79 -3.62 11.24
N GLY A 84 8.46 -2.48 11.48
CA GLY A 84 9.67 -2.12 10.75
C GLY A 84 10.81 -3.13 10.94
N ARG A 85 11.00 -3.61 12.18
CA ARG A 85 11.97 -4.69 12.47
C ARG A 85 11.61 -6.01 11.81
N TYR A 86 10.31 -6.35 11.73
CA TYR A 86 9.86 -7.52 10.96
C TYR A 86 10.27 -7.40 9.49
N ALA A 87 10.01 -6.25 8.85
CA ALA A 87 10.35 -6.03 7.44
C ALA A 87 11.83 -6.26 7.17
N VAL A 88 12.72 -5.72 8.01
CA VAL A 88 14.18 -5.89 7.88
C VAL A 88 14.62 -7.35 8.09
N GLY A 89 13.98 -8.08 9.01
CA GLY A 89 14.41 -9.41 9.43
C GLY A 89 13.74 -10.59 8.70
N CYS A 90 12.69 -10.36 7.91
CA CYS A 90 11.87 -11.43 7.35
C CYS A 90 12.54 -12.23 6.21
N GLY A 91 13.60 -11.67 5.59
CA GLY A 91 14.30 -12.28 4.47
C GLY A 91 13.52 -12.35 3.15
N ALA A 92 12.32 -11.76 3.11
CA ALA A 92 11.51 -11.61 1.90
C ALA A 92 11.80 -10.27 1.21
N GLU A 93 11.35 -10.14 -0.04
CA GLU A 93 11.33 -8.84 -0.73
C GLU A 93 10.40 -7.87 0.03
N VAL A 94 10.84 -6.64 0.21
CA VAL A 94 10.08 -5.58 0.89
C VAL A 94 9.88 -4.43 -0.08
N LEU A 95 8.62 -4.10 -0.37
CA LEU A 95 8.24 -3.00 -1.24
C LEU A 95 7.48 -1.93 -0.46
N SER A 96 7.64 -0.67 -0.85
CA SER A 96 6.69 0.36 -0.44
C SER A 96 5.34 0.14 -1.11
N GLU A 97 4.25 0.66 -0.53
CA GLU A 97 2.93 0.61 -1.18
C GLU A 97 2.93 1.22 -2.60
N LEU A 98 3.72 2.28 -2.79
CA LEU A 98 3.94 2.92 -4.10
C LEU A 98 4.51 1.93 -5.11
N GLU A 99 5.61 1.25 -4.76
CA GLU A 99 6.27 0.26 -5.62
C GLU A 99 5.39 -0.95 -5.87
N PHE A 100 4.67 -1.41 -4.85
CA PHE A 100 3.73 -2.52 -4.97
C PHE A 100 2.62 -2.20 -5.97
N GLY A 101 1.92 -1.06 -5.82
CA GLY A 101 0.88 -0.65 -6.76
C GLY A 101 1.44 -0.42 -8.18
N TRP A 102 2.60 0.22 -8.30
CA TRP A 102 3.27 0.43 -9.60
C TRP A 102 3.60 -0.87 -10.33
N SER A 103 3.95 -1.93 -9.61
CA SER A 103 4.30 -3.23 -10.19
C SER A 103 3.15 -3.93 -10.95
N PHE A 104 1.94 -3.36 -10.90
CA PHE A 104 0.75 -3.76 -11.66
C PHE A 104 0.32 -2.74 -12.73
N MET A 105 1.00 -1.60 -12.86
CA MET A 105 0.70 -0.53 -13.83
C MET A 105 1.82 -0.30 -14.83
N SER A 106 2.62 -1.32 -15.13
CA SER A 106 3.84 -1.20 -15.95
C SER A 106 3.63 -0.58 -17.34
N ASP A 107 2.40 -0.56 -17.84
CA ASP A 107 2.07 -0.11 -19.19
C ASP A 107 1.54 1.33 -19.23
N LEU A 108 1.43 2.02 -18.09
CA LEU A 108 0.92 3.39 -18.00
C LEU A 108 2.05 4.43 -17.95
N PRO A 109 1.94 5.56 -18.68
CA PRO A 109 2.86 6.68 -18.52
C PRO A 109 2.86 7.24 -17.09
N LEU A 110 4.04 7.44 -16.51
CA LEU A 110 4.21 7.92 -15.14
C LEU A 110 4.97 9.26 -15.10
N ILE A 111 4.46 10.21 -14.31
CA ILE A 111 5.16 11.44 -13.94
C ILE A 111 5.42 11.40 -12.43
N ALA A 112 6.69 11.26 -12.05
CA ALA A 112 7.11 11.24 -10.64
C ALA A 112 7.59 12.63 -10.20
N ILE A 113 6.99 13.18 -9.14
CA ILE A 113 7.31 14.52 -8.60
C ILE A 113 7.81 14.37 -7.17
N THR A 114 9.02 14.86 -6.90
CA THR A 114 9.64 14.89 -5.58
C THR A 114 10.31 16.25 -5.32
N GLY A 115 10.77 16.48 -4.09
CA GLY A 115 11.43 17.72 -3.67
C GLY A 115 11.03 18.15 -2.27
N THR A 116 11.73 19.11 -1.68
CA THR A 116 11.43 19.58 -0.31
C THR A 116 10.11 20.35 -0.28
N ASN A 117 9.89 21.26 -1.23
CA ASN A 117 8.72 22.13 -1.31
C ASN A 117 8.07 22.07 -2.70
N GLY A 118 6.80 22.47 -2.81
CA GLY A 118 6.09 22.61 -4.09
C GLY A 118 5.60 21.30 -4.72
N LYS A 119 5.87 20.13 -4.12
CA LYS A 119 5.42 18.82 -4.62
C LYS A 119 3.91 18.76 -4.88
N THR A 120 3.11 19.16 -3.88
CA THR A 120 1.64 19.15 -3.96
C THR A 120 1.13 20.00 -5.10
N THR A 121 1.49 21.29 -5.09
CA THR A 121 1.05 22.25 -6.09
C THR A 121 1.49 21.83 -7.49
N THR A 122 2.71 21.33 -7.64
CA THR A 122 3.21 20.85 -8.95
C THR A 122 2.45 19.61 -9.42
N THR A 123 2.16 18.68 -8.53
CA THR A 123 1.41 17.44 -8.86
C THR A 123 -0.02 17.75 -9.31
N GLU A 124 -0.70 18.64 -8.59
CA GLU A 124 -2.06 19.08 -8.94
C GLU A 124 -2.07 19.89 -10.24
N LEU A 125 -1.09 20.78 -10.44
CA LEU A 125 -0.96 21.56 -11.67
C LEU A 125 -0.72 20.67 -12.89
N CYS A 126 0.18 19.68 -12.80
CA CYS A 126 0.40 18.71 -13.87
C CYS A 126 -0.89 17.94 -14.20
N SER A 127 -1.61 17.45 -13.19
CA SER A 127 -2.89 16.74 -13.37
C SER A 127 -3.95 17.63 -14.04
N ALA A 128 -4.07 18.89 -13.61
CA ALA A 128 -5.01 19.84 -14.19
C ALA A 128 -4.69 20.16 -15.65
N ILE A 129 -3.41 20.35 -16.00
CA ILE A 129 -2.98 20.60 -17.39
C ILE A 129 -3.29 19.39 -18.27
N LEU A 130 -2.96 18.18 -17.84
CA LEU A 130 -3.16 16.97 -18.64
C LEU A 130 -4.65 16.68 -18.85
N ASN A 131 -5.46 16.75 -17.77
CA ASN A 131 -6.92 16.62 -17.87
C ASN A 131 -7.54 17.72 -18.75
N GLY A 132 -7.06 18.96 -18.65
CA GLY A 132 -7.48 20.07 -19.49
C GLY A 132 -7.17 19.89 -20.99
N ASN A 133 -6.24 18.99 -21.32
CA ASN A 133 -5.89 18.61 -22.69
C ASN A 133 -6.52 17.28 -23.14
N GLY A 134 -7.52 16.78 -22.40
CA GLY A 134 -8.28 15.58 -22.76
C GLY A 134 -7.61 14.24 -22.42
N LEU A 135 -6.51 14.25 -21.68
CA LEU A 135 -5.91 13.02 -21.14
C LEU A 135 -6.60 12.61 -19.84
N THR A 136 -6.85 11.32 -19.64
CA THR A 136 -7.32 10.82 -18.35
C THR A 136 -6.14 10.66 -17.41
N THR A 137 -6.04 11.52 -16.39
CA THR A 137 -4.91 11.53 -15.46
C THR A 137 -5.35 11.65 -14.01
N CYS A 138 -4.64 10.94 -13.13
CA CYS A 138 -4.92 10.91 -11.70
C CYS A 138 -3.67 11.29 -10.90
N SER A 139 -3.85 12.13 -9.88
CA SER A 139 -2.81 12.38 -8.87
C SER A 139 -2.81 11.27 -7.82
N SER A 140 -1.63 10.74 -7.49
CA SER A 140 -1.48 9.60 -6.58
C SER A 140 -0.17 9.63 -5.81
N GLY A 141 -0.09 8.85 -4.73
CA GLY A 141 1.05 8.76 -3.84
C GLY A 141 0.80 9.47 -2.52
N ASN A 142 1.62 10.48 -2.18
CA ASN A 142 1.48 11.20 -0.91
C ASN A 142 0.24 12.12 -0.86
N ILE A 143 -0.49 12.26 -1.97
CA ILE A 143 -1.66 13.12 -2.15
C ILE A 143 -2.61 12.42 -3.11
N GLY A 144 -3.91 12.62 -2.92
CA GLY A 144 -4.94 11.95 -3.70
C GLY A 144 -5.09 10.50 -3.26
N TYR A 145 -5.04 9.57 -4.22
CA TYR A 145 -5.29 8.16 -3.98
C TYR A 145 -3.99 7.38 -3.72
N PRO A 146 -4.00 6.35 -2.85
CA PRO A 146 -2.92 5.36 -2.81
C PRO A 146 -2.74 4.72 -4.18
N VAL A 147 -1.50 4.47 -4.59
CA VAL A 147 -1.17 3.96 -5.94
C VAL A 147 -1.83 2.59 -6.18
N SER A 148 -1.87 1.73 -5.16
CA SER A 148 -2.51 0.42 -5.21
C SER A 148 -4.01 0.50 -5.49
N SER A 149 -4.68 1.61 -5.13
CA SER A 149 -6.10 1.78 -5.40
C SER A 149 -6.41 2.15 -6.85
N LEU A 150 -5.44 2.67 -7.60
CA LEU A 150 -5.60 2.98 -9.02
C LEU A 150 -5.66 1.72 -9.88
N VAL A 151 -4.89 0.70 -9.51
CA VAL A 151 -4.91 -0.62 -10.17
C VAL A 151 -6.26 -1.30 -10.00
N ALA A 152 -6.83 -1.20 -8.81
CA ALA A 152 -8.11 -1.84 -8.46
C ALA A 152 -9.33 -1.21 -9.20
N GLN A 153 -9.14 -0.05 -9.84
CA GLN A 153 -10.17 0.68 -10.57
C GLN A 153 -9.95 0.67 -12.10
N ALA A 154 -8.87 0.03 -12.57
CA ALA A 154 -8.52 -0.09 -13.99
C ALA A 154 -9.09 -1.36 -14.63
#